data_AF-A0A9W8F9D1-F1
#
_entry.id   AF-A0A9W8F9D1-F1
#
_cell.length_a   1.000
_cell.length_b   1.000
_cell.length_c   1.000
_cell.angle_alpha   90.00
_cell.angle_beta   90.00
_cell.angle_gamma   90.00
#
_symmetry.space_group_name_H-M   'P 1'
#
loop_
_entity.id
_entity.type
_entity.pdbx_description
1 polymer ?
#
loop_
_entity_poly.entity_id
_entity_poly.type
_entity_poly.pdbx_seq_one_letter_code
_entity_poly.pdbx_strand_id
1 'polypeptide(L)'
;MLHIHAWLVALATLALVSSGRMTGQQRITPHDYQGLGSHLALSAPSCGFPYVTLDISRITAVQLMNVASECGTCLRVEAPLSSYIEFGETAGLPHIAMATYFEYATKEFPQLPITTLAKRSDRDKVRYTYVLAVDTGGRGLDMAQVVFTALFGQSMSPMPAAWFPVDPKHCQTIWRNSTSEQLQSPTSMRSIPIHIGYSLAPIGLSAAGPIAGEESSGSMTTCSSPFLGQVLLVISSLAMLFLWW
;
A
#
# COMPACT_ATOMS: atom_id res chain seq x y z
N MET A 1 14.12 60.14 -25.99
CA MET A 1 14.12 59.28 -27.20
C MET A 1 14.86 58.01 -26.82
N LEU A 2 14.13 56.90 -26.65
CA LEU A 2 14.21 55.68 -27.50
C LEU A 2 15.54 54.90 -27.30
N HIS A 3 15.62 53.59 -27.05
CA HIS A 3 14.64 52.51 -27.11
C HIS A 3 15.27 51.15 -26.67
N ILE A 4 14.44 50.23 -26.17
CA ILE A 4 14.47 48.75 -26.39
C ILE A 4 15.55 47.94 -25.63
N HIS A 5 15.22 47.35 -24.48
CA HIS A 5 14.63 46.00 -24.31
C HIS A 5 15.58 44.86 -24.73
N ALA A 6 16.35 44.34 -23.78
CA ALA A 6 17.13 43.12 -23.94
C ALA A 6 16.89 42.17 -22.76
N TRP A 7 16.02 41.19 -23.02
CA TRP A 7 16.08 39.81 -22.50
C TRP A 7 16.09 39.62 -20.98
N LEU A 8 14.92 39.82 -20.36
CA LEU A 8 14.56 39.16 -19.10
C LEU A 8 13.64 37.97 -19.44
N VAL A 9 14.22 36.91 -20.02
CA VAL A 9 13.55 35.62 -20.11
C VAL A 9 13.66 34.97 -18.74
N ALA A 10 12.70 35.32 -17.87
CA ALA A 10 12.47 34.62 -16.63
C ALA A 10 12.00 33.21 -16.96
N LEU A 11 12.94 32.27 -17.02
CA LEU A 11 12.68 30.84 -17.11
C LEU A 11 12.05 30.40 -15.78
N ALA A 12 10.72 30.52 -15.69
CA ALA A 12 9.94 29.96 -14.61
C ALA A 12 9.93 28.43 -14.77
N THR A 13 10.97 27.77 -14.25
CA THR A 13 10.96 26.33 -14.05
C THR A 13 9.92 26.02 -12.98
N LEU A 14 8.70 25.68 -13.41
CA LEU A 14 7.76 24.96 -12.55
C LEU A 14 8.40 23.62 -12.22
N ALA A 15 9.14 23.57 -11.12
CA ALA A 15 9.45 22.32 -10.45
C ALA A 15 8.11 21.73 -10.00
N LEU A 16 7.57 20.81 -10.80
CA LEU A 16 6.60 19.84 -10.32
C LEU A 16 7.32 19.01 -9.27
N VAL A 17 7.32 19.49 -8.03
CA VAL A 17 7.75 18.72 -6.87
C VAL A 17 6.79 17.54 -6.83
N SER A 18 7.26 16.36 -7.24
CA SER A 18 6.52 15.13 -7.05
C SER A 18 6.37 14.95 -5.55
N SER A 19 5.22 15.35 -5.03
CA SER A 19 4.86 15.10 -3.64
C SER A 19 4.82 13.58 -3.50
N GLY A 20 5.62 13.02 -2.59
CA GLY A 20 5.61 11.59 -2.34
C GLY A 20 4.19 11.12 -2.02
N ARG A 21 3.85 9.92 -2.49
CA ARG A 21 2.48 9.41 -2.43
C ARG A 21 2.24 8.67 -1.12
N MET A 22 2.33 9.40 -0.01
CA MET A 22 1.88 8.92 1.31
C MET A 22 0.36 8.76 1.40
N THR A 23 -0.34 9.17 0.34
CA THR A 23 -1.76 8.94 0.11
C THR A 23 -1.93 8.21 -1.21
N GLY A 24 -2.74 7.16 -1.25
CA GLY A 24 -2.97 6.40 -2.48
C GLY A 24 -4.07 5.35 -2.37
N GLN A 25 -4.45 4.79 -3.51
CA GLN A 25 -5.37 3.68 -3.63
C GLN A 25 -4.92 2.78 -4.78
N GLN A 26 -4.62 1.51 -4.47
CA GLN A 26 -4.22 0.50 -5.46
C GLN A 26 -4.13 -0.88 -4.79
N ARG A 27 -3.67 -1.87 -5.53
CA ARG A 27 -3.30 -3.16 -4.96
C ARG A 27 -1.96 -3.05 -4.24
N ILE A 28 -1.93 -3.45 -2.98
CA ILE A 28 -0.73 -3.47 -2.12
C ILE A 28 -0.25 -4.91 -1.93
N THR A 29 1.03 -5.09 -1.64
CA THR A 29 1.67 -6.42 -1.49
C THR A 29 2.08 -6.70 -0.05
N PRO A 30 2.20 -7.97 0.34
CA PRO A 30 2.86 -8.36 1.57
C PRO A 30 4.38 -8.50 1.40
N HIS A 31 5.12 -8.18 2.46
CA HIS A 31 6.56 -8.39 2.59
C HIS A 31 6.89 -9.15 3.86
N ASP A 32 7.73 -10.18 3.77
CA ASP A 32 8.14 -11.00 4.92
C ASP A 32 9.31 -10.36 5.69
N TYR A 33 9.04 -9.27 6.42
CA TYR A 33 10.04 -8.65 7.30
C TYR A 33 10.48 -9.58 8.46
N GLN A 34 9.63 -10.52 8.88
CA GLN A 34 9.97 -11.44 9.98
C GLN A 34 10.99 -12.50 9.55
N GLY A 35 10.91 -12.94 8.29
CA GLY A 35 11.85 -13.87 7.67
C GLY A 35 13.28 -13.34 7.56
N LEU A 36 13.52 -12.04 7.78
CA LEU A 36 14.87 -11.45 7.78
C LEU A 36 15.75 -11.98 8.92
N GLY A 37 15.18 -12.48 10.03
CA GLY A 37 15.92 -13.10 11.12
C GLY A 37 17.07 -12.22 11.65
N SER A 38 18.29 -12.76 11.68
CA SER A 38 19.48 -12.02 12.13
C SER A 38 19.88 -10.83 11.24
N HIS A 39 19.37 -10.76 10.00
CA HIS A 39 19.65 -9.63 9.11
C HIS A 39 18.97 -8.33 9.55
N LEU A 40 17.97 -8.39 10.43
CA LEU A 40 17.31 -7.22 11.00
C LEU A 40 18.28 -6.29 11.75
N ALA A 41 19.37 -6.83 12.30
CA ALA A 41 20.38 -6.06 13.01
C ALA A 41 21.39 -5.37 12.07
N LEU A 42 21.51 -5.85 10.83
CA LEU A 42 22.53 -5.41 9.87
C LEU A 42 21.95 -4.59 8.71
N SER A 43 20.68 -4.81 8.39
CA SER A 43 19.98 -4.12 7.30
C SER A 43 19.04 -3.10 7.89
N ALA A 44 19.39 -1.81 7.80
CA ALA A 44 18.43 -0.75 8.05
C ALA A 44 17.51 -0.62 6.82
N PRO A 45 16.22 -0.32 7.01
CA PRO A 45 15.37 0.10 5.92
C PRO A 45 15.86 1.45 5.37
N SER A 46 15.30 1.88 4.24
CA SER A 46 15.72 3.13 3.57
C SER A 46 15.62 4.37 4.45
N CYS A 47 14.77 4.37 5.47
CA CYS A 47 14.68 5.46 6.46
C CYS A 47 15.77 5.46 7.53
N GLY A 48 16.65 4.47 7.56
CA GLY A 48 17.74 4.37 8.55
C GLY A 48 17.31 3.95 9.95
N PHE A 49 16.03 3.66 10.20
CA PHE A 49 15.55 3.18 11.50
C PHE A 49 15.96 1.73 11.72
N PRO A 50 16.77 1.39 12.71
CA PRO A 50 17.16 -0.01 12.92
C PRO A 50 15.92 -0.84 13.25
N TYR A 51 15.70 -1.95 12.52
CA TYR A 51 14.50 -2.78 12.70
C TYR A 51 14.34 -3.28 14.13
N VAL A 52 15.45 -3.41 14.87
CA VAL A 52 15.46 -3.80 16.29
C VAL A 52 14.77 -2.80 17.22
N THR A 53 14.42 -1.61 16.73
CA THR A 53 13.67 -0.59 17.48
C THR A 53 12.19 -0.54 17.11
N LEU A 54 11.77 -1.35 16.14
CA LEU A 54 10.46 -1.30 15.52
C LEU A 54 9.68 -2.59 15.75
N ASP A 55 8.36 -2.45 15.85
CA ASP A 55 7.43 -3.56 15.66
C ASP A 55 7.35 -3.89 14.17
N ILE A 56 8.20 -4.81 13.72
CA ILE A 56 8.29 -5.22 12.31
C ILE A 56 7.02 -5.90 11.77
N SER A 57 6.05 -6.23 12.64
CA SER A 57 4.77 -6.78 12.20
C SER A 57 3.81 -5.71 11.69
N ARG A 58 4.10 -4.42 11.92
CA ARG A 58 3.23 -3.27 11.59
C ARG A 58 3.96 -2.16 10.83
N ILE A 59 4.98 -2.50 10.07
CA ILE A 59 5.70 -1.58 9.18
C ILE A 59 5.31 -1.78 7.71
N THR A 60 5.67 -0.82 6.87
CA THR A 60 5.48 -0.90 5.42
C THR A 60 6.58 -0.15 4.66
N ALA A 61 6.85 -0.60 3.44
CA ALA A 61 7.53 0.17 2.42
C ALA A 61 6.52 0.94 1.56
N VAL A 62 6.86 2.16 1.16
CA VAL A 62 5.98 3.00 0.32
C VAL A 62 6.67 3.29 -1.03
N GLN A 63 5.94 3.11 -2.12
CA GLN A 63 6.44 3.39 -3.46
C GLN A 63 6.68 4.89 -3.66
N LEU A 64 7.88 5.23 -4.13
CA LEU A 64 8.29 6.63 -4.40
C LEU A 64 8.22 7.54 -3.17
N MET A 65 8.44 6.98 -1.98
CA MET A 65 8.55 7.75 -0.74
C MET A 65 9.75 8.69 -0.78
N ASN A 66 9.56 9.94 -0.37
CA ASN A 66 10.65 10.86 -0.10
C ASN A 66 11.25 10.54 1.27
N VAL A 67 12.34 9.76 1.27
CA VAL A 67 13.04 9.33 2.49
C VAL A 67 13.52 10.49 3.37
N ALA A 68 13.72 11.68 2.82
CA ALA A 68 14.18 12.83 3.61
C ALA A 68 13.07 13.46 4.47
N SER A 69 11.79 13.28 4.12
CA SER A 69 10.67 13.99 4.75
C SER A 69 9.49 13.12 5.17
N GLU A 70 9.36 11.91 4.62
CA GLU A 70 8.19 11.05 4.79
C GLU A 70 8.46 9.82 5.67
N CYS A 71 9.72 9.61 6.04
CA CYS A 71 10.12 8.54 6.94
C CYS A 71 9.43 8.65 8.31
N GLY A 72 8.91 7.53 8.80
CA GLY A 72 8.21 7.46 10.08
C GLY A 72 6.78 8.00 10.04
N THR A 73 6.25 8.31 8.86
CA THR A 73 4.84 8.71 8.73
C THR A 73 3.93 7.55 9.14
N CYS A 74 2.98 7.84 10.03
CA CYS A 74 1.94 6.90 10.40
C CYS A 74 0.85 6.90 9.33
N LEU A 75 0.58 5.73 8.75
CA LEU A 75 -0.42 5.54 7.73
C LEU A 75 -1.60 4.78 8.31
N ARG A 76 -2.82 5.22 7.95
CA ARG A 76 -4.02 4.41 8.05
C ARG A 76 -4.22 3.69 6.74
N VAL A 77 -4.36 2.37 6.80
CA VAL A 77 -4.62 1.52 5.63
C VAL A 77 -6.01 0.94 5.75
N GLU A 78 -6.83 1.17 4.73
CA GLU A 78 -8.23 0.76 4.66
C GLU A 78 -8.44 -0.27 3.55
N ALA A 79 -9.17 -1.32 3.88
CA ALA A 79 -9.55 -2.42 2.99
C ALA A 79 -11.08 -2.56 2.96
N PRO A 80 -11.70 -2.81 1.79
CA PRO A 80 -13.13 -3.10 1.71
C PRO A 80 -13.47 -4.31 2.58
N LEU A 81 -14.62 -4.31 3.26
CA LEU A 81 -15.03 -5.50 4.03
C LEU A 81 -15.12 -6.77 3.17
N SER A 82 -15.51 -6.62 1.90
CA SER A 82 -15.63 -7.71 0.94
C SER A 82 -14.28 -8.30 0.49
N SER A 83 -13.16 -7.64 0.78
CA SER A 83 -11.84 -8.16 0.42
C SER A 83 -11.28 -9.11 1.47
N TYR A 84 -11.92 -9.24 2.64
CA TYR A 84 -11.51 -10.17 3.66
C TYR A 84 -11.94 -11.59 3.33
N ILE A 85 -10.99 -12.53 3.35
CA ILE A 85 -11.25 -13.95 3.15
C ILE A 85 -11.31 -14.62 4.53
N GLU A 86 -12.51 -14.97 4.97
CA GLU A 86 -12.70 -15.77 6.17
C GLU A 86 -11.99 -17.13 5.99
N PHE A 87 -11.22 -17.56 6.99
CA PHE A 87 -10.36 -18.76 6.97
C PHE A 87 -9.11 -18.74 6.08
N GLY A 88 -8.81 -17.65 5.38
CA GLY A 88 -7.60 -17.62 4.56
C GLY A 88 -6.29 -17.67 5.39
N GLU A 89 -6.34 -17.44 6.72
CA GLU A 89 -5.22 -17.71 7.64
C GLU A 89 -4.74 -19.16 7.54
N THR A 90 -5.63 -20.12 7.24
CA THR A 90 -5.24 -21.52 6.97
C THR A 90 -4.73 -21.76 5.55
N ALA A 91 -5.12 -20.93 4.59
CA ALA A 91 -4.73 -21.06 3.18
C ALA A 91 -3.33 -20.49 2.87
N GLY A 92 -2.80 -19.62 3.74
CA GLY A 92 -1.48 -18.98 3.58
C GLY A 92 -0.33 -19.61 4.37
N LEU A 93 -0.57 -20.70 5.12
CA LEU A 93 0.48 -21.42 5.83
C LEU A 93 1.23 -22.37 4.87
N PRO A 94 2.57 -22.46 4.95
CA PRO A 94 3.36 -23.31 4.06
C PRO A 94 2.91 -24.77 4.18
N HIS A 95 2.39 -25.34 3.07
CA HIS A 95 2.08 -26.74 2.69
C HIS A 95 1.55 -27.77 3.73
N ILE A 96 1.92 -27.70 5.01
CA ILE A 96 1.67 -28.71 6.05
C ILE A 96 0.26 -28.54 6.66
N ALA A 97 -0.33 -27.34 6.64
CA ALA A 97 -1.66 -27.09 7.23
C ALA A 97 -2.86 -27.42 6.31
N MET A 98 -2.64 -27.60 5.01
CA MET A 98 -3.72 -27.82 4.03
C MET A 98 -4.23 -29.27 4.00
N ALA A 99 -3.42 -30.25 4.43
CA ALA A 99 -3.79 -31.67 4.33
C ALA A 99 -4.78 -32.11 5.42
N THR A 100 -4.74 -31.51 6.62
CA THR A 100 -5.57 -31.95 7.75
C THR A 100 -7.00 -31.40 7.72
N TYR A 101 -7.25 -30.29 7.04
CA TYR A 101 -8.61 -29.72 6.93
C TYR A 101 -9.41 -30.26 5.73
N PHE A 102 -8.76 -30.85 4.73
CA PHE A 102 -9.44 -31.36 3.53
C PHE A 102 -10.31 -32.60 3.81
N GLU A 103 -9.89 -33.46 4.75
CA GLU A 103 -10.70 -34.61 5.18
C GLU A 103 -11.93 -34.19 6.01
N TYR A 104 -11.90 -33.03 6.67
CA TYR A 104 -13.05 -32.54 7.43
C TYR A 104 -14.09 -31.85 6.52
N ALA A 105 -13.64 -31.14 5.48
CA ALA A 105 -14.52 -30.42 4.56
C ALA A 105 -15.28 -31.31 3.55
N THR A 106 -14.92 -32.60 3.42
CA THR A 106 -15.52 -33.50 2.43
C THR A 106 -16.63 -34.41 2.96
N LYS A 107 -16.82 -34.50 4.28
CA LYS A 107 -17.84 -35.40 4.86
C LYS A 107 -19.22 -34.79 5.03
N GLU A 108 -19.32 -33.48 5.19
CA GLU A 108 -20.60 -32.78 5.25
C GLU A 108 -20.42 -31.44 4.52
N PHE A 109 -21.06 -31.29 3.37
CA PHE A 109 -21.32 -29.98 2.78
C PHE A 109 -22.64 -29.49 3.40
N PRO A 110 -22.62 -28.77 4.53
CA PRO A 110 -23.81 -28.03 4.93
C PRO A 110 -24.16 -27.09 3.78
N GLN A 111 -25.44 -27.06 3.39
CA GLN A 111 -25.91 -26.15 2.36
C GLN A 111 -25.38 -24.74 2.67
N LEU A 112 -24.58 -24.21 1.75
CA LEU A 112 -24.01 -22.87 1.91
C LEU A 112 -25.18 -21.91 2.17
N PRO A 113 -25.18 -21.18 3.29
CA PRO A 113 -26.26 -20.27 3.61
C PRO A 113 -26.42 -19.31 2.43
N ILE A 114 -27.61 -19.33 1.83
CA ILE A 114 -28.00 -18.39 0.79
C ILE A 114 -27.83 -17.01 1.42
N THR A 115 -26.78 -16.29 1.04
CA THR A 115 -26.44 -14.98 1.59
C THR A 115 -27.59 -14.04 1.28
N THR A 116 -28.45 -13.83 2.27
CA THR A 116 -29.50 -12.81 2.24
C THR A 116 -28.86 -11.47 1.93
N LEU A 117 -29.34 -10.83 0.86
CA LEU A 117 -28.99 -9.47 0.42
C LEU A 117 -28.55 -8.59 1.59
N ALA A 118 -27.24 -8.37 1.68
CA ALA A 118 -26.64 -7.55 2.72
C ALA A 118 -27.32 -6.19 2.77
N LYS A 119 -27.77 -5.81 3.98
CA LYS A 119 -28.41 -4.53 4.29
C LYS A 119 -27.50 -3.41 3.76
N ARG A 120 -28.02 -2.57 2.87
CA ARG A 120 -27.31 -1.52 2.11
C ARG A 120 -26.43 -0.56 2.95
N SER A 121 -26.65 -0.54 4.27
CA SER A 121 -25.91 0.28 5.24
C SER A 121 -24.46 -0.12 5.49
N ASP A 122 -24.03 -1.33 5.12
CA ASP A 122 -22.65 -1.80 5.36
C ASP A 122 -21.69 -1.50 4.21
N ARG A 123 -22.14 -0.87 3.12
CA ARG A 123 -21.31 -0.59 1.93
C ARG A 123 -20.14 0.35 2.21
N ASP A 124 -20.27 1.22 3.21
CA ASP A 124 -19.25 2.24 3.51
C ASP A 124 -18.30 1.83 4.64
N LYS A 125 -18.48 0.62 5.19
CA LYS A 125 -17.60 0.10 6.22
C LYS A 125 -16.38 -0.56 5.61
N VAL A 126 -15.24 -0.32 6.24
CA VAL A 126 -13.92 -0.84 5.88
C VAL A 126 -13.29 -1.53 7.08
N ARG A 127 -12.41 -2.49 6.80
CA ARG A 127 -11.41 -2.94 7.77
C ARG A 127 -10.23 -2.00 7.68
N TYR A 128 -9.64 -1.62 8.80
CA TYR A 128 -8.47 -0.76 8.78
C TYR A 128 -7.49 -1.07 9.89
N THR A 129 -6.26 -0.64 9.68
CA THR A 129 -5.16 -0.75 10.63
C THR A 129 -4.20 0.44 10.47
N TYR A 130 -3.27 0.58 11.40
CA TYR A 130 -2.25 1.63 11.37
C TYR A 130 -0.87 1.00 11.25
N VAL A 131 -0.11 1.48 10.28
CA VAL A 131 1.24 1.02 9.95
C VAL A 131 2.21 2.18 9.86
N LEU A 132 3.48 1.91 10.11
CA LEU A 132 4.55 2.89 10.03
C LEU A 132 5.31 2.76 8.71
N ALA A 133 5.42 3.85 7.96
CA ALA A 133 6.25 3.91 6.75
C ALA A 133 7.73 4.02 7.13
N VAL A 134 8.51 2.98 6.82
CA VAL A 134 9.93 2.90 7.23
C VAL A 134 10.87 2.59 6.07
N ASP A 135 10.34 2.16 4.93
CA ASP A 135 11.15 1.75 3.79
C ASP A 135 10.56 2.27 2.47
N THR A 136 11.33 2.23 1.39
CA THR A 136 10.87 2.55 0.04
C THR A 136 10.88 1.30 -0.82
N GLY A 137 9.81 1.04 -1.56
CA GLY A 137 9.74 -0.17 -2.36
C GLY A 137 8.33 -0.56 -2.79
N GLY A 138 8.27 -1.69 -3.51
CA GLY A 138 7.02 -2.31 -3.94
C GLY A 138 6.22 -1.49 -4.96
N ARG A 139 4.94 -1.88 -5.10
CA ARG A 139 3.93 -1.15 -5.87
C ARG A 139 2.88 -0.63 -4.90
N GLY A 140 2.91 0.66 -4.60
CA GLY A 140 2.04 1.30 -3.60
C GLY A 140 2.56 1.10 -2.21
N LEU A 141 1.99 0.12 -1.50
CA LEU A 141 2.51 -0.31 -0.21
C LEU A 141 3.03 -1.74 -0.31
N ASP A 142 4.18 -1.98 0.32
CA ASP A 142 4.69 -3.31 0.62
C ASP A 142 4.64 -3.51 2.14
N MET A 143 3.54 -4.08 2.60
CA MET A 143 3.15 -4.08 4.01
C MET A 143 3.63 -5.35 4.70
N ALA A 144 3.98 -5.29 5.98
CA ALA A 144 4.43 -6.50 6.67
C ALA A 144 3.41 -7.64 6.57
N GLN A 145 3.87 -8.84 6.24
CA GLN A 145 3.02 -9.99 5.93
C GLN A 145 2.02 -10.30 7.06
N VAL A 146 2.42 -10.11 8.32
CA VAL A 146 1.56 -10.34 9.50
C VAL A 146 0.35 -9.41 9.50
N VAL A 147 0.55 -8.08 9.41
CA VAL A 147 -0.56 -7.12 9.36
C VAL A 147 -1.36 -7.23 8.05
N PHE A 148 -0.70 -7.59 6.94
CA PHE A 148 -1.39 -7.86 5.67
C PHE A 148 -2.37 -9.02 5.82
N THR A 149 -1.92 -10.13 6.40
CA THR A 149 -2.75 -11.31 6.64
C THR A 149 -3.87 -10.99 7.62
N ALA A 150 -3.61 -10.23 8.69
CA ALA A 150 -4.66 -9.82 9.61
C ALA A 150 -5.73 -8.91 8.94
N LEU A 151 -5.31 -8.05 8.01
CA LEU A 151 -6.21 -7.13 7.30
C LEU A 151 -7.09 -7.85 6.26
N PHE A 152 -6.50 -8.74 5.45
CA PHE A 152 -7.18 -9.37 4.31
C PHE A 152 -7.55 -10.84 4.50
N GLY A 153 -7.04 -11.48 5.55
CA GLY A 153 -7.19 -12.91 5.77
C GLY A 153 -6.33 -13.76 4.85
N GLN A 154 -5.37 -13.21 4.09
CA GLN A 154 -4.49 -13.99 3.19
C GLN A 154 -3.14 -13.28 3.00
N SER A 155 -2.12 -13.98 2.50
CA SER A 155 -0.72 -13.50 2.46
C SER A 155 -0.04 -13.59 1.09
N MET A 156 -0.73 -14.03 0.03
CA MET A 156 -0.06 -14.42 -1.22
C MET A 156 -0.34 -13.48 -2.39
N SER A 157 -1.55 -12.91 -2.45
CA SER A 157 -1.98 -12.12 -3.59
C SER A 157 -2.05 -10.63 -3.25
N PRO A 158 -1.64 -9.72 -4.15
CA PRO A 158 -1.82 -8.29 -3.93
C PRO A 158 -3.30 -7.95 -3.70
N MET A 159 -3.63 -7.08 -2.76
CA MET A 159 -5.03 -6.76 -2.38
C MET A 159 -5.36 -5.28 -2.51
N PRO A 160 -6.59 -4.92 -2.91
CA PRO A 160 -6.98 -3.53 -3.02
C PRO A 160 -7.04 -2.86 -1.64
N ALA A 161 -6.38 -1.71 -1.51
CA ALA A 161 -6.39 -0.89 -0.32
C ALA A 161 -6.34 0.60 -0.68
N ALA A 162 -6.78 1.43 0.27
CA ALA A 162 -6.50 2.85 0.29
C ALA A 162 -5.64 3.18 1.51
N TRP A 163 -4.79 4.20 1.42
CA TRP A 163 -4.01 4.67 2.55
C TRP A 163 -3.83 6.18 2.52
N PHE A 164 -3.61 6.75 3.70
CA PHE A 164 -3.35 8.17 3.90
C PHE A 164 -2.65 8.42 5.24
N PRO A 165 -1.92 9.54 5.39
CA PRO A 165 -1.29 9.91 6.64
C PRO A 165 -2.31 10.20 7.74
N VAL A 166 -1.97 9.81 8.96
CA VAL A 166 -2.75 10.11 10.18
C VAL A 166 -1.83 10.60 11.29
N ASP A 167 -2.43 11.03 12.41
CA ASP A 167 -1.71 11.47 13.60
C ASP A 167 -0.72 10.38 14.09
N PRO A 168 0.57 10.72 14.33
CA PRO A 168 1.58 9.79 14.80
C PRO A 168 1.21 9.01 16.08
N LYS A 169 0.27 9.50 16.90
CA LYS A 169 -0.20 8.81 18.09
C LYS A 169 -0.73 7.39 17.82
N HIS A 170 -1.26 7.14 16.63
CA HIS A 170 -1.77 5.82 16.24
C HIS A 170 -0.66 4.78 16.00
N CYS A 171 0.58 5.23 15.78
CA CYS A 171 1.75 4.39 15.56
C CYS A 171 2.75 4.42 16.73
N GLN A 172 2.44 5.09 17.85
CA GLN A 172 3.36 5.19 18.99
C GLN A 172 3.79 3.84 19.56
N THR A 173 2.94 2.81 19.48
CA THR A 173 3.28 1.47 19.96
C THR A 173 4.25 0.74 19.05
N ILE A 174 4.36 1.15 17.77
CA ILE A 174 5.24 0.52 16.77
C ILE A 174 6.71 0.90 17.04
N TRP A 175 6.95 2.08 17.62
CA TRP A 175 8.28 2.58 17.96
C TRP A 175 8.87 1.98 19.26
N ARG A 176 8.17 1.08 19.94
CA ARG A 176 8.52 0.66 21.31
C ARG A 176 9.44 -0.55 21.34
N ASN A 177 10.68 -0.44 20.87
CA ASN A 177 11.81 -1.36 21.13
C ASN A 177 11.40 -2.84 21.33
N SER A 178 10.48 -3.32 20.49
CA SER A 178 9.74 -4.57 20.74
C SER A 178 10.50 -5.76 20.21
N THR A 179 11.60 -5.52 19.50
CA THR A 179 12.21 -6.53 18.68
C THR A 179 13.00 -7.55 19.51
N SER A 180 13.54 -7.19 20.68
CA SER A 180 14.14 -8.19 21.57
C SER A 180 13.13 -9.24 22.05
N GLU A 181 11.89 -8.84 22.32
CA GLU A 181 10.80 -9.75 22.67
C GLU A 181 10.23 -10.45 21.42
N GLN A 182 10.10 -9.74 20.29
CA GLN A 182 9.59 -10.32 19.03
C GLN A 182 10.55 -11.34 18.40
N LEU A 183 11.86 -11.18 18.58
CA LEU A 183 12.85 -12.17 18.14
C LEU A 183 12.72 -13.46 18.96
N GLN A 184 12.25 -13.38 20.21
CA GLN A 184 12.02 -14.56 21.05
C GLN A 184 10.63 -15.16 20.84
N SER A 185 9.62 -14.32 20.58
CA SER A 185 8.25 -14.73 20.33
C SER A 185 7.67 -13.87 19.20
N PRO A 186 7.67 -14.36 17.95
CA PRO A 186 7.09 -13.65 16.83
C PRO A 186 5.67 -13.16 17.15
N THR A 187 5.39 -11.89 16.85
CA THR A 187 4.05 -11.32 17.07
C THR A 187 3.00 -12.20 16.40
N SER A 188 2.04 -12.68 17.17
CA SER A 188 0.93 -13.45 16.62
C SER A 188 0.06 -12.55 15.72
N MET A 189 -0.43 -13.08 14.60
CA MET A 189 -1.39 -12.36 13.75
C MET A 189 -2.61 -11.87 14.55
N ARG A 190 -3.04 -12.64 15.56
CA ARG A 190 -4.20 -12.30 16.41
C ARG A 190 -3.99 -11.07 17.29
N SER A 191 -2.75 -10.65 17.54
CA SER A 191 -2.46 -9.45 18.33
C SER A 191 -2.41 -8.17 17.49
N ILE A 192 -2.54 -8.26 16.17
CA ILE A 192 -2.58 -7.06 15.33
C ILE A 192 -3.95 -6.37 15.48
N PRO A 193 -3.99 -5.09 15.87
CA PRO A 193 -5.25 -4.37 16.00
C PRO A 193 -5.84 -4.11 14.60
N ILE A 194 -6.88 -4.85 14.27
CA ILE A 194 -7.74 -4.60 13.11
C ILE A 194 -9.05 -4.02 13.61
N HIS A 195 -9.44 -2.90 13.01
CA HIS A 195 -10.65 -2.19 13.36
C HIS A 195 -11.65 -2.27 12.21
N ILE A 196 -12.93 -2.14 12.53
CA ILE A 196 -14.01 -2.00 11.55
C ILE A 196 -14.68 -0.66 11.80
N GLY A 197 -14.84 0.14 10.75
CA GLY A 197 -15.47 1.44 10.84
C GLY A 197 -15.78 2.01 9.48
N TYR A 198 -16.27 3.25 9.44
CA TYR A 198 -16.47 3.96 8.18
C TYR A 198 -15.12 4.36 7.57
N SER A 199 -15.09 4.38 6.23
CA SER A 199 -13.97 4.95 5.48
C SER A 199 -13.72 6.40 5.90
N LEU A 200 -12.47 6.72 6.22
CA LEU A 200 -12.00 8.08 6.46
C LEU A 200 -11.08 8.57 5.35
N ALA A 201 -10.95 7.79 4.26
CA ALA A 201 -10.15 8.18 3.12
C ALA A 201 -10.63 9.53 2.53
N PRO A 202 -9.70 10.40 2.10
CA PRO A 202 -10.09 11.63 1.42
C PRO A 202 -10.97 11.33 0.19
N ILE A 203 -11.82 12.28 -0.18
CA ILE A 203 -12.74 12.14 -1.31
C ILE A 203 -11.95 11.73 -2.57
N GLY A 204 -12.41 10.67 -3.25
CA GLY A 204 -11.74 10.11 -4.43
C GLY A 204 -10.74 8.99 -4.14
N LEU A 205 -10.52 8.62 -2.87
CA LEU A 205 -9.62 7.53 -2.45
C LEU A 205 -10.34 6.41 -1.70
N SER A 206 -11.67 6.43 -1.65
CA SER A 206 -12.41 5.43 -0.87
C SER A 206 -12.22 4.04 -1.46
N ALA A 207 -11.70 3.12 -0.65
CA ALA A 207 -11.60 1.71 -0.98
C ALA A 207 -12.99 1.08 -1.25
N ALA A 208 -14.04 1.63 -0.62
CA ALA A 208 -15.42 1.19 -0.80
C ALA A 208 -16.09 1.74 -2.09
N GLY A 209 -15.40 2.63 -2.82
CA GLY A 209 -15.89 3.13 -4.10
C GLY A 209 -15.88 2.03 -5.18
N PRO A 210 -16.75 2.13 -6.21
CA PRO A 210 -16.67 1.24 -7.36
C PRO A 210 -15.24 1.34 -7.92
N ILE A 211 -14.52 0.22 -7.92
CA ILE A 211 -13.22 0.12 -8.56
C ILE A 211 -13.43 0.62 -9.98
N ALA A 212 -12.74 1.68 -10.39
CA ALA A 212 -12.89 2.37 -11.67
C ALA A 212 -12.44 1.52 -12.88
N GLY A 213 -12.65 0.20 -12.84
CA GLY A 213 -12.47 -0.76 -13.91
C GLY A 213 -13.71 -1.61 -14.19
N GLU A 214 -14.83 -1.39 -13.50
CA GLU A 214 -16.13 -1.88 -13.99
C GLU A 214 -16.61 -0.87 -15.04
N GLU A 215 -16.08 -1.01 -16.26
CA GLU A 215 -16.63 -0.40 -17.46
C GLU A 215 -18.14 -0.70 -17.48
N SER A 216 -18.93 0.29 -17.06
CA SER A 216 -20.31 0.39 -17.47
C SER A 216 -20.30 0.18 -18.98
N SER A 217 -20.85 -0.95 -19.42
CA SER A 217 -21.08 -1.31 -20.82
C SER A 217 -22.14 -0.40 -21.44
N GLY A 218 -21.96 0.91 -21.31
CA GLY A 218 -22.81 1.97 -21.80
C GLY A 218 -22.32 2.41 -23.17
N SER A 219 -22.99 1.85 -24.18
CA SER A 219 -23.24 2.46 -25.49
C SER A 219 -22.01 3.00 -26.23
N MET A 220 -21.51 2.19 -27.17
CA MET A 220 -20.67 2.62 -28.29
C MET A 220 -21.20 3.91 -28.91
N THR A 221 -20.60 5.05 -28.56
CA THR A 221 -20.71 6.27 -29.34
C THR A 221 -19.47 6.32 -30.21
N THR A 222 -19.64 5.97 -31.47
CA THR A 222 -18.62 6.05 -32.52
C THR A 222 -18.20 7.51 -32.70
N CYS A 223 -17.06 7.90 -32.11
CA CYS A 223 -16.35 9.12 -32.49
C CYS A 223 -15.27 8.75 -33.50
N SER A 224 -15.65 8.82 -34.77
CA SER A 224 -14.74 8.94 -35.91
C SER A 224 -13.96 10.24 -35.75
N SER A 225 -12.63 10.17 -35.68
CA SER A 225 -11.76 11.32 -35.96
C SER A 225 -10.41 10.87 -36.52
N PRO A 226 -9.85 11.67 -37.45
CA PRO A 226 -8.84 11.20 -38.38
C PRO A 226 -7.45 11.21 -37.78
N PHE A 227 -6.69 10.18 -38.16
CA PHE A 227 -5.24 10.11 -38.08
C PHE A 227 -4.61 11.35 -38.75
N LEU A 228 -3.91 12.17 -37.97
CA LEU A 228 -2.87 13.05 -38.48
C LEU A 228 -1.59 12.76 -37.70
N GLY A 229 -0.67 12.08 -38.38
CA GLY A 229 0.64 11.78 -37.84
C GLY A 229 1.45 13.04 -37.59
N GLN A 230 2.07 13.11 -36.43
CA GLN A 230 3.27 13.90 -36.21
C GLN A 230 4.36 12.98 -35.66
N VAL A 231 5.27 12.65 -36.56
CA VAL A 231 6.59 12.09 -36.25
C VAL A 231 7.37 13.21 -35.55
N LEU A 232 7.54 13.10 -34.23
CA LEU A 232 8.45 13.98 -33.50
C LEU A 232 9.84 13.33 -33.44
N LEU A 233 10.76 13.97 -34.15
CA LEU A 233 12.18 13.69 -34.20
C LEU A 233 12.81 14.06 -32.85
N VAL A 234 13.28 13.06 -32.09
CA VAL A 234 14.08 13.32 -30.86
C VAL A 234 15.52 13.60 -31.30
N ILE A 235 15.87 14.88 -31.28
CA ILE A 235 17.26 15.35 -31.45
C ILE A 235 18.00 15.08 -30.14
N SER A 236 18.93 14.14 -30.20
CA SER A 236 19.96 13.89 -29.19
C SER A 236 20.97 15.04 -29.20
N SER A 237 20.83 16.00 -28.29
CA SER A 237 21.90 16.95 -27.98
C SER A 237 22.74 16.41 -26.83
N LEU A 238 23.76 15.65 -27.22
CA LEU A 238 24.95 15.37 -26.45
C LEU A 238 25.78 16.67 -26.43
N ALA A 239 25.85 17.37 -25.30
CA ALA A 239 26.87 18.39 -25.08
C ALA A 239 27.04 18.70 -23.59
N MET A 240 28.19 18.27 -23.05
CA MET A 240 29.09 19.02 -22.17
C MET A 240 28.53 19.48 -20.79
N LEU A 241 29.22 19.35 -19.67
CA LEU A 241 30.63 19.65 -19.42
C LEU A 241 31.14 18.85 -18.20
N PHE A 242 32.31 18.25 -18.38
CA PHE A 242 33.33 18.18 -17.33
C PHE A 242 33.64 19.58 -16.82
N LEU A 243 33.69 19.79 -15.49
CA LEU A 243 34.73 20.54 -14.77
C LEU A 243 34.34 20.75 -13.29
N TRP A 244 35.24 20.28 -12.41
CA TRP A 244 35.52 20.73 -11.02
C TRP A 244 34.48 20.35 -9.95
N TRP A 245 34.83 19.80 -8.78
CA TRP A 245 36.06 19.66 -8.00
C TRP A 245 36.08 18.29 -7.32
#